data_AF-A0A7K0EFT2-F1
#
_entry.id   AF-A0A7K0EFT2-F1
#
_cell.length_a   1.000
_cell.length_b   1.000
_cell.length_c   1.000
_cell.angle_alpha   90.00
_cell.angle_beta   90.00
_cell.angle_gamma   90.00
#
_symmetry.space_group_name_H-M   'P 1'
#
loop_
_entity.id
_entity.type
_entity.pdbx_description
1 polymer ?
#
loop_
_entity_poly.entity_id
_entity_poly.type
_entity_poly.pdbx_seq_one_letter_code
_entity_poly.pdbx_strand_id
1 'polypeptide(L)'
;MNTGAKKTTRQAVRMAATTLILAEGSTTTLDVKNHLRKRGYRAYQADVSDLLFAVAQQENWAINDNGTYRVYYFPHLTALPDYMLNLPKNNSSFF
;
A
#
# COMPACT_ATOMS: atom_id res chain seq x y z
N MET A 1 -5.65 -26.49 -18.13
CA MET A 1 -6.84 -25.63 -18.37
C MET A 1 -6.38 -24.19 -18.44
N ASN A 2 -6.42 -23.56 -19.61
CA ASN A 2 -5.94 -22.19 -19.82
C ASN A 2 -7.13 -21.23 -19.63
N THR A 3 -7.49 -20.95 -18.38
CA THR A 3 -8.44 -19.88 -18.08
C THR A 3 -7.74 -18.55 -18.38
N GLY A 4 -8.22 -17.82 -19.39
CA GLY A 4 -7.60 -16.56 -19.82
C GLY A 4 -7.30 -15.65 -18.63
N ALA A 5 -6.11 -15.06 -18.62
CA ALA A 5 -5.67 -14.21 -17.51
C ALA A 5 -6.69 -13.10 -17.21
N LYS A 6 -6.99 -12.89 -15.93
CA LYS A 6 -8.00 -11.91 -15.48
C LYS A 6 -7.56 -10.50 -15.86
N LYS A 7 -8.49 -9.68 -16.37
CA LYS A 7 -8.21 -8.26 -16.62
C LYS A 7 -7.93 -7.56 -15.28
N THR A 8 -6.92 -6.69 -15.24
CA THR A 8 -6.68 -5.83 -14.08
C THR A 8 -7.82 -4.83 -13.90
N THR A 9 -8.33 -4.71 -12.67
CA THR A 9 -9.40 -3.78 -12.30
C THR A 9 -8.93 -2.88 -11.17
N ARG A 10 -9.58 -1.72 -11.00
CA ARG A 10 -9.31 -0.79 -9.89
C ARG A 10 -9.41 -1.49 -8.53
N GLN A 11 -10.46 -2.30 -8.33
CA GLN A 11 -10.67 -3.04 -7.09
C GLN A 11 -9.54 -4.05 -6.83
N ALA A 12 -9.07 -4.76 -7.85
CA ALA A 12 -7.96 -5.70 -7.69
C ALA A 12 -6.65 -4.98 -7.31
N VAL A 13 -6.36 -3.84 -7.96
CA VAL A 13 -5.20 -2.99 -7.63
C VAL A 13 -5.30 -2.47 -6.20
N ARG A 14 -6.46 -1.96 -5.79
CA ARG A 14 -6.72 -1.50 -4.43
C ARG A 14 -6.43 -2.61 -3.40
N MET A 15 -7.08 -3.77 -3.53
CA MET A 15 -6.90 -4.86 -2.58
C MET A 15 -5.45 -5.33 -2.51
N ALA A 16 -4.79 -5.51 -3.66
CA ALA A 16 -3.39 -5.90 -3.72
C ALA A 16 -2.48 -4.88 -3.02
N ALA A 17 -2.66 -3.60 -3.31
CA ALA A 17 -1.86 -2.53 -2.71
C ALA A 17 -2.12 -2.42 -1.19
N THR A 18 -3.38 -2.48 -0.74
CA THR A 18 -3.72 -2.49 0.68
C THR A 18 -3.08 -3.66 1.40
N THR A 19 -3.14 -4.88 0.84
CA THR A 19 -2.48 -6.06 1.44
C THR A 19 -0.97 -5.85 1.57
N LEU A 20 -0.31 -5.33 0.53
CA LEU A 20 1.13 -5.09 0.56
C LEU A 20 1.50 -3.99 1.57
N ILE A 21 0.78 -2.87 1.60
CA ILE A 21 1.01 -1.79 2.57
C ILE A 21 0.80 -2.29 4.01
N LEU A 22 -0.21 -3.11 4.28
CA LEU A 22 -0.43 -3.70 5.61
C LEU A 22 0.68 -4.68 6.02
N ALA A 23 1.24 -5.43 5.07
CA ALA A 23 2.28 -6.43 5.34
C ALA A 23 3.68 -5.82 5.44
N GLU A 24 3.98 -4.79 4.65
CA GLU A 24 5.34 -4.28 4.41
C GLU A 24 5.48 -2.79 4.78
N GLY A 25 4.39 -2.14 5.19
CA GLY A 25 4.33 -0.71 5.53
C GLY A 25 4.19 0.22 4.31
N SER A 26 4.55 -0.25 3.12
CA SER A 26 4.42 0.51 1.86
C SER A 26 4.35 -0.42 0.65
N THR A 27 4.10 0.13 -0.53
CA THR A 27 4.15 -0.64 -1.78
C THR A 27 4.50 0.23 -2.98
N THR A 28 5.00 -0.38 -4.06
CA THR A 28 5.21 0.26 -5.35
C THR A 28 4.32 -0.34 -6.44
N THR A 29 4.24 0.34 -7.59
CA THR A 29 3.57 -0.21 -8.78
C THR A 29 4.14 -1.58 -9.19
N LEU A 30 5.45 -1.80 -9.04
CA LEU A 30 6.09 -3.07 -9.40
C LEU A 30 5.62 -4.21 -8.48
N ASP A 31 5.52 -3.94 -7.18
CA ASP A 31 5.09 -4.94 -6.19
C ASP A 31 3.64 -5.33 -6.44
N VAL A 32 2.76 -4.35 -6.62
CA VAL A 32 1.34 -4.58 -6.95
C VAL A 32 1.19 -5.38 -8.24
N LYS A 33 1.94 -5.03 -9.30
CA LYS A 33 1.94 -5.77 -10.57
C LYS A 33 2.36 -7.23 -10.36
N ASN A 34 3.45 -7.47 -9.66
CA ASN A 34 3.96 -8.82 -9.41
C ASN A 34 2.99 -9.64 -8.57
N HIS A 35 2.38 -9.01 -7.55
CA HIS A 35 1.38 -9.60 -6.68
C HIS A 35 0.09 -9.98 -7.43
N LEU A 36 -0.34 -9.16 -8.39
CA LEU A 36 -1.47 -9.44 -9.27
C LEU A 36 -1.16 -10.55 -10.28
N ARG A 37 0.03 -10.54 -10.90
CA ARG A 37 0.43 -11.59 -11.86
C ARG A 37 0.49 -12.97 -11.22
N LYS A 38 1.00 -13.07 -9.98
CA LYS A 38 0.99 -14.31 -9.18
C LYS A 38 -0.44 -14.86 -8.95
N ARG A 39 -1.47 -14.02 -9.05
CA ARG A 39 -2.89 -14.38 -8.90
C ARG A 39 -3.62 -14.57 -10.24
N GLY A 40 -2.87 -14.62 -11.35
CA GLY A 40 -3.41 -14.87 -12.69
C GLY A 40 -4.00 -13.64 -13.38
N TYR A 41 -3.66 -12.43 -12.93
CA TYR A 41 -4.06 -11.20 -13.62
C TYR A 41 -3.09 -10.81 -14.74
N ARG A 42 -3.61 -10.30 -15.84
CA ARG A 42 -2.87 -9.63 -16.91
C ARG A 42 -2.59 -8.18 -16.50
N ALA A 43 -1.61 -7.99 -15.62
CA ALA A 43 -1.23 -6.68 -15.11
C ALA A 43 -0.07 -6.07 -15.90
N TYR A 44 -0.31 -4.91 -16.52
CA TYR A 44 0.69 -4.08 -17.18
C TYR A 44 1.13 -2.92 -16.30
N GLN A 45 2.37 -2.44 -16.49
CA GLN A 45 2.94 -1.40 -15.65
C GLN A 45 2.13 -0.10 -15.70
N ALA A 46 1.79 0.37 -16.90
CA ALA A 46 1.02 1.60 -17.11
C ALA A 46 -0.37 1.50 -16.46
N ASP A 47 -1.14 0.44 -16.78
CA ASP A 47 -2.46 0.21 -16.21
C ASP A 47 -2.45 0.17 -14.67
N VAL A 48 -1.48 -0.53 -14.07
CA VAL A 48 -1.36 -0.61 -12.61
C VAL A 48 -0.95 0.75 -12.04
N SER A 49 -0.05 1.49 -12.69
CA SER A 49 0.37 2.82 -12.26
C SER A 49 -0.82 3.78 -12.20
N ASP A 50 -1.60 3.86 -13.28
CA ASP A 50 -2.72 4.78 -13.38
C ASP A 50 -3.83 4.43 -12.39
N LEU A 51 -4.15 3.14 -12.27
CA LEU A 51 -5.14 2.67 -11.31
C LEU A 51 -4.69 2.87 -9.86
N LEU A 52 -3.43 2.60 -9.54
CA LEU A 52 -2.89 2.72 -8.19
C LEU A 52 -2.82 4.19 -7.76
N PHE A 53 -2.43 5.08 -8.67
CA PHE A 53 -2.44 6.51 -8.42
C PHE A 53 -3.86 7.03 -8.15
N ALA A 54 -4.83 6.63 -8.97
CA ALA A 54 -6.23 7.00 -8.77
C ALA A 54 -6.81 6.45 -7.44
N VAL A 55 -6.44 5.22 -7.05
CA VAL A 55 -6.79 4.64 -5.75
C VAL A 55 -6.19 5.45 -4.60
N ALA A 56 -4.89 5.75 -4.67
CA ALA A 56 -4.20 6.51 -3.64
C ALA A 56 -4.80 7.91 -3.44
N GLN A 57 -5.15 8.60 -4.51
CA GLN A 57 -5.86 9.88 -4.45
C GLN A 57 -7.26 9.74 -3.83
N GLN A 58 -8.03 8.73 -4.26
CA GLN A 58 -9.39 8.52 -3.77
C GLN A 58 -9.43 8.15 -2.28
N GLU A 59 -8.43 7.42 -1.79
CA GLU A 59 -8.37 6.92 -0.42
C GLU A 59 -7.46 7.73 0.51
N ASN A 60 -6.98 8.88 0.04
CA ASN A 60 -6.06 9.77 0.77
C ASN A 60 -4.81 9.03 1.28
N TRP A 61 -4.23 8.15 0.46
CA TRP A 61 -2.95 7.53 0.78
C TRP A 61 -1.82 8.53 0.55
N ALA A 62 -0.74 8.38 1.31
CA ALA A 62 0.46 9.16 1.10
C ALA A 62 1.25 8.60 -0.08
N ILE A 63 1.84 9.51 -0.85
CA ILE A 63 2.61 9.20 -2.06
C ILE A 63 3.96 9.90 -1.94
N ASN A 64 5.04 9.14 -1.98
CA ASN A 64 6.38 9.68 -2.16
C ASN A 64 6.85 9.36 -3.59
N ASP A 65 7.05 10.40 -4.39
CA ASP A 65 7.56 10.30 -5.76
C ASP A 65 9.02 10.73 -5.78
N ASN A 66 9.93 9.79 -6.09
CA ASN A 66 11.37 10.06 -6.14
C ASN A 66 11.86 10.38 -7.56
N GLY A 67 10.95 10.61 -8.52
CA GLY A 67 11.26 10.88 -9.92
C GLY A 67 11.53 9.63 -10.77
N THR A 68 11.70 8.46 -10.16
CA THR A 68 11.84 7.17 -10.87
C THR A 68 10.60 6.29 -10.66
N TYR A 69 10.07 6.26 -9.44
CA TYR A 69 8.87 5.53 -9.08
C TYR A 69 8.17 6.16 -7.87
N ARG A 70 6.91 5.77 -7.68
CA ARG A 70 6.10 6.17 -6.53
C ARG A 70 6.05 5.06 -5.50
N VAL A 71 6.21 5.46 -4.24
CA VAL A 71 5.98 4.64 -3.06
C VAL A 71 4.67 5.09 -2.42
N TYR A 72 3.78 4.14 -2.18
CA TYR A 72 2.45 4.35 -1.61
C TYR A 72 2.39 3.75 -0.21
N TYR A 73 1.82 4.48 0.74
CA TYR A 73 1.68 4.04 2.13
C TYR A 73 0.48 4.75 2.79
N PHE A 74 -0.02 4.22 3.90
CA PHE A 74 -1.07 4.92 4.64
C PHE A 74 -0.44 6.02 5.50
N PRO A 75 -0.96 7.26 5.47
CA PRO A 75 -0.41 8.37 6.25
C PRO A 75 -0.52 8.13 7.76
N HIS A 76 -1.52 7.36 8.19
CA HIS A 76 -1.73 6.96 9.57
C HIS A 76 -1.87 5.44 9.64
N LEU A 77 -0.76 4.73 9.78
CA LEU A 77 -0.75 3.36 10.31
C LEU A 77 -0.79 3.44 11.83
N THR A 78 -1.84 4.02 12.41
CA THR A 78 -2.07 3.91 13.86
C THR A 78 -2.54 2.48 14.15
N ALA A 79 -1.58 1.55 14.19
CA ALA A 79 -1.78 0.24 14.80
C ALA A 79 -2.09 0.36 16.30
N LEU A 80 -1.90 1.55 16.88
CA LEU A 80 -2.32 1.90 18.22
C LEU A 80 -3.06 3.23 18.19
N PRO A 81 -4.20 3.35 18.88
CA PRO A 81 -4.87 4.63 19.07
C PRO A 81 -3.99 5.57 19.90
N ASP A 82 -4.05 6.88 19.61
CA ASP A 82 -3.16 7.91 20.19
C ASP A 82 -3.10 7.93 21.73
N TYR A 83 -4.13 7.42 22.42
CA TYR A 83 -4.13 7.29 23.88
C TYR A 83 -3.11 6.28 24.43
N MET A 84 -2.54 5.42 23.58
CA MET A 84 -1.47 4.47 23.93
C MET A 84 -0.06 5.07 23.75
N LEU A 85 0.07 6.25 23.12
CA LEU A 85 1.36 6.93 22.90
C LEU A 85 1.75 7.89 24.04
N ASN A 86 0.84 8.13 25.00
CA ASN A 86 1.08 8.90 26.22
C ASN A 86 1.42 7.97 27.39
N LEU A 87 2.53 7.24 27.33
CA LEU A 87 3.11 6.67 28.54
C LEU A 87 3.71 7.82 29.37
N PRO A 88 3.34 7.96 30.66
CA PRO A 88 3.99 8.94 31.52
C PRO A 88 5.49 8.63 31.52
N LYS A 89 6.32 9.65 31.25
CA LYS A 89 7.76 9.58 31.51
C LYS A 89 7.89 9.28 33.00
N ASN A 90 8.21 8.03 33.34
CA ASN A 90 8.52 7.66 34.69
C ASN A 90 9.78 8.43 35.09
N ASN A 91 9.59 9.51 35.83
CA ASN A 91 10.68 10.24 36.46
C ASN A 91 11.17 9.38 37.63
N SER A 92 11.91 8.32 37.33
CA SER A 92 12.71 7.62 38.31
C SER A 92 13.91 8.49 38.66
N SER A 93 13.70 9.45 39.56
CA SER A 93 14.76 10.00 40.40
C SER A 93 14.76 9.19 41.69
N PHE A 94 15.60 8.14 41.71
CA PHE A 94 16.16 7.67 42.97
C PHE A 94 17.15 8.74 43.43
N PHE A 95 16.81 9.43 44.52
CA PHE A 95 17.62 9.76 45.70
C PHE A 95 16.86 10.77 46.55
#